data_AF-A0A1D1UM65-F1
#
_entry.id   AF-A0A1D1UM65-F1
#
_cell.length_a   1.000
_cell.length_b   1.000
_cell.length_c   1.000
_cell.angle_alpha   90.00
_cell.angle_beta   90.00
_cell.angle_gamma   90.00
#
_symmetry.space_group_name_H-M   'P 1'
#
loop_
_entity.id
_entity.type
_entity.pdbx_description
1 polymer ?
#
loop_
_entity_poly.entity_id
_entity_poly.type
_entity_poly.pdbx_seq_one_letter_code
_entity_poly.pdbx_strand_id
1 'polypeptide(L)'
;MLRHFLSRKIFHHILALLLIAIQAAVLNYFLISLNADADYGRYLYFWIAADIVVVVSFIASFYYGLRYGKAHEDDLKYSPTNPEQAKDPHHLPLRHLGVLPYGWLSWLVYSVVLVAKIVTCFKTFGSRLTSEHKIHVNFLEFTLGGTAAVFIAFLNGTCELSNYTQKHYLRWMQHYVLLELIDCVEFLTLLFSSVEFGPEEGVLPPALREVILVFACINIISPTLALYRVSARHNRHPERRNRFFLTQTLIGTLFGNIPYFIVRVYLWHAHNFLTGLFTMKNLIGIIQDSQELFEYMRELKENGGTDDTQLDTDDGSALKKMLRKETKRALPVFADAEKEDSRGSSQLKANLLEGPGLDARAQELRYIDIDP
;
A
#
# COMPACT_ATOMS: atom_id res chain seq x y z
N MET A 1 -21.47 23.67 -11.18
CA MET A 1 -20.57 22.91 -10.27
C MET A 1 -19.72 21.86 -11.01
N LEU A 2 -20.32 20.95 -11.80
CA LEU A 2 -19.61 19.90 -12.55
C LEU A 2 -18.53 20.42 -13.53
N ARG A 3 -18.79 21.50 -14.28
CA ARG A 3 -17.81 22.14 -15.17
C ARG A 3 -16.57 22.67 -14.43
N HIS A 4 -16.74 23.18 -13.21
CA HIS A 4 -15.62 23.66 -12.39
C HIS A 4 -14.74 22.52 -11.88
N PHE A 5 -15.33 21.39 -11.48
CA PHE A 5 -14.56 20.21 -11.09
C PHE A 5 -13.80 19.62 -12.28
N LEU A 6 -14.46 19.45 -13.42
CA LEU A 6 -13.80 18.92 -14.62
C LEU A 6 -12.63 19.81 -15.08
N SER A 7 -12.79 21.14 -15.00
CA SER A 7 -11.74 22.11 -15.30
C SER A 7 -10.52 21.99 -14.37
N ARG A 8 -10.73 21.72 -13.07
CA ARG A 8 -9.64 21.52 -12.09
C ARG A 8 -8.88 20.22 -12.31
N LYS A 9 -9.55 19.11 -12.60
CA LYS A 9 -8.87 17.83 -12.92
C LYS A 9 -7.96 17.97 -14.15
N ILE A 10 -8.51 18.53 -15.22
CA ILE A 10 -7.78 18.74 -16.47
C ILE A 10 -6.58 19.66 -16.22
N PHE A 11 -6.75 20.72 -15.41
CA PHE A 11 -5.64 21.58 -15.02
C PHE A 11 -4.50 20.80 -14.34
N HIS A 12 -4.79 19.94 -13.36
CA HIS A 12 -3.76 19.14 -12.68
C HIS A 12 -3.10 18.11 -13.60
N HIS A 13 -3.84 17.50 -14.53
CA HIS A 13 -3.26 16.60 -15.54
C HIS A 13 -2.32 17.36 -16.50
N ILE A 14 -2.74 18.52 -17.01
CA ILE A 14 -1.90 19.37 -17.86
C ILE A 14 -0.66 19.83 -17.11
N LEU A 15 -0.80 20.25 -15.84
CA LEU A 15 0.31 20.64 -15.00
C LEU A 15 1.30 19.49 -14.80
N ALA A 16 0.82 18.27 -14.52
CA ALA A 16 1.69 17.10 -14.38
C ALA A 16 2.46 16.82 -15.68
N LEU A 17 1.79 16.85 -16.84
CA LEU A 17 2.45 16.64 -18.14
C LEU A 17 3.47 17.74 -18.45
N LEU A 18 3.15 19.00 -18.14
CA LEU A 18 4.06 20.13 -18.32
C LEU A 18 5.31 19.97 -17.44
N LEU A 19 5.13 19.61 -16.16
CA LEU A 19 6.24 19.38 -15.24
C LEU A 19 7.14 18.23 -15.72
N ILE A 20 6.55 17.12 -16.19
CA ILE A 20 7.29 16.00 -16.78
C ILE A 20 8.08 16.45 -18.00
N ALA A 21 7.45 17.20 -18.92
CA ALA A 21 8.10 17.68 -20.14
C ALA A 21 9.26 18.64 -19.84
N ILE A 22 9.08 19.57 -18.90
CA ILE A 22 10.13 20.50 -18.46
C ILE A 22 11.27 19.72 -17.82
N GLN A 23 10.97 18.83 -16.87
CA GLN A 23 11.99 18.01 -16.20
C GLN A 23 12.78 17.16 -17.19
N ALA A 24 12.09 16.51 -18.14
CA ALA A 24 12.69 15.73 -19.21
C ALA A 24 13.61 16.59 -20.10
N ALA A 25 13.14 17.76 -20.52
CA ALA A 25 13.92 18.68 -21.35
C ALA A 25 15.20 19.15 -20.64
N VAL A 26 15.10 19.52 -19.36
CA VAL A 26 16.26 19.95 -18.58
C VAL A 26 17.25 18.80 -18.36
N LEU A 27 16.79 17.60 -18.01
CA LEU A 27 17.68 16.44 -17.87
C LEU A 27 18.35 16.06 -19.19
N ASN A 28 17.63 16.13 -20.31
CA ASN A 28 18.20 15.89 -21.63
C ASN A 28 19.23 16.96 -22.01
N TYR A 29 18.96 18.23 -21.68
CA TYR A 29 19.93 19.31 -21.85
C TYR A 29 21.22 19.02 -21.08
N PHE A 30 21.14 18.62 -19.81
CA PHE A 30 22.32 18.25 -19.03
C PHE A 30 23.06 17.05 -19.60
N LEU A 31 22.34 15.99 -19.97
CA LEU A 31 22.93 14.79 -20.56
C LEU A 31 23.67 15.09 -21.86
N ILE A 32 23.10 15.92 -22.74
CA ILE A 32 23.69 16.26 -24.04
C ILE A 32 24.82 17.27 -23.90
N SER A 33 24.62 18.37 -23.16
CA SER A 33 25.60 19.46 -23.06
C SER A 33 26.88 19.03 -22.34
N LEU A 34 26.77 18.24 -21.26
CA LEU A 34 27.92 17.80 -20.46
C LEU A 34 28.62 16.56 -21.03
N ASN A 35 28.02 15.90 -22.03
CA ASN A 35 28.64 14.77 -22.74
C ASN A 35 28.79 15.03 -24.25
N ALA A 36 28.75 16.29 -24.69
CA ALA A 36 28.80 16.64 -26.11
C ALA A 36 30.08 16.12 -26.82
N ASP A 37 31.19 16.05 -26.08
CA ASP A 37 32.49 15.61 -26.60
C ASP A 37 32.69 14.07 -26.58
N ALA A 38 31.72 13.30 -26.06
CA ALA A 38 31.85 11.85 -25.98
C ALA A 38 31.36 11.17 -27.27
N ASP A 39 32.09 10.15 -27.75
CA ASP A 39 31.75 9.36 -28.95
C ASP A 39 30.34 8.74 -28.92
N TYR A 40 29.74 8.63 -27.72
CA TYR A 40 28.39 8.12 -27.49
C TYR A 40 27.28 9.18 -27.58
N GLY A 41 27.58 10.42 -27.97
CA GLY A 41 26.62 11.54 -28.03
C GLY A 41 25.35 11.23 -28.84
N ARG A 42 25.46 10.38 -29.87
CA ARG A 42 24.31 9.93 -30.68
C ARG A 42 23.33 9.04 -29.91
N TYR A 43 23.81 8.24 -28.96
CA TYR A 43 22.94 7.39 -28.14
C TYR A 43 22.18 8.18 -27.08
N LEU A 44 22.59 9.41 -26.77
CA LEU A 44 21.90 10.27 -25.80
C LEU A 44 20.53 10.76 -26.30
N TYR A 45 20.30 10.80 -27.61
CA TYR A 45 18.97 11.11 -28.18
C TYR A 45 17.93 10.02 -27.89
N PHE A 46 18.35 8.79 -27.54
CA PHE A 46 17.44 7.72 -27.09
C PHE A 46 16.61 8.15 -25.87
N TRP A 47 17.13 9.01 -25.01
CA TRP A 47 16.42 9.53 -23.83
C TRP A 47 15.16 10.30 -24.20
N ILE A 48 15.16 10.99 -25.34
CA ILE A 48 13.97 11.69 -25.85
C ILE A 48 12.86 10.68 -26.20
N ALA A 49 13.22 9.55 -26.82
CA ALA A 49 12.27 8.48 -27.11
C ALA A 49 11.70 7.86 -25.82
N ALA A 50 12.54 7.65 -24.81
CA ALA A 50 12.09 7.18 -23.50
C ALA A 50 11.11 8.17 -22.83
N ASP A 51 11.36 9.49 -22.94
CA ASP A 51 10.46 10.52 -22.41
C ASP A 51 9.09 10.53 -23.12
N ILE A 52 9.07 10.27 -24.43
CA ILE A 52 7.82 10.12 -25.18
C ILE A 52 7.00 8.95 -24.61
N VAL A 53 7.64 7.82 -24.31
CA VAL A 53 6.97 6.66 -23.68
C VAL A 53 6.40 7.05 -22.31
N VAL A 54 7.15 7.78 -21.51
CA VAL A 54 6.67 8.31 -20.22
C VAL A 54 5.43 9.18 -20.40
N VAL A 55 5.48 10.18 -21.27
CA VAL A 55 4.36 11.10 -21.52
C VAL A 55 3.13 10.35 -22.03
N VAL A 56 3.30 9.43 -22.99
CA VAL A 56 2.22 8.58 -23.51
C VAL A 56 1.61 7.72 -22.40
N SER A 57 2.43 7.16 -21.50
CA SER A 57 1.93 6.37 -20.37
C SER A 57 1.07 7.20 -19.41
N PHE A 58 1.45 8.45 -19.14
CA PHE A 58 0.65 9.37 -18.31
C PHE A 58 -0.65 9.78 -19.00
N ILE A 59 -0.60 10.12 -20.29
CA ILE A 59 -1.80 10.44 -21.08
C ILE A 59 -2.76 9.25 -21.07
N ALA A 60 -2.25 8.03 -21.28
CA ALA A 60 -3.06 6.82 -21.21
C ALA A 60 -3.69 6.64 -19.82
N SER A 61 -2.91 6.75 -18.75
CA SER A 61 -3.41 6.67 -17.38
C SER A 61 -4.50 7.71 -17.09
N PHE A 62 -4.32 8.95 -17.51
CA PHE A 62 -5.33 10.01 -17.35
C PHE A 62 -6.58 9.73 -18.18
N TYR A 63 -6.43 9.30 -19.44
CA TYR A 63 -7.56 8.95 -20.31
C TYR A 63 -8.39 7.80 -19.72
N TYR A 64 -7.73 6.72 -19.30
CA TYR A 64 -8.41 5.58 -18.68
C TYR A 64 -9.02 5.94 -17.32
N GLY A 65 -8.35 6.76 -16.52
CA GLY A 65 -8.88 7.26 -15.25
C GLY A 65 -10.15 8.10 -15.43
N LEU A 66 -10.16 8.99 -16.43
CA LEU A 66 -11.35 9.80 -16.76
C LEU A 66 -12.50 8.94 -17.30
N ARG A 67 -12.20 7.96 -18.18
CA ARG A 67 -13.22 7.06 -18.73
C ARG A 67 -13.84 6.17 -17.64
N TYR A 68 -13.00 5.65 -16.74
CA TYR A 68 -13.44 4.86 -15.60
C TYR A 68 -14.32 5.67 -14.63
N GLY A 69 -13.91 6.90 -14.33
CA GLY A 69 -14.67 7.80 -13.47
C GLY A 69 -16.08 8.10 -14.01
N LYS A 70 -16.21 8.31 -15.32
CA LYS A 70 -17.53 8.52 -15.96
C LYS A 70 -18.42 7.28 -15.87
N ALA A 71 -17.88 6.10 -16.21
CA ALA A 71 -18.61 4.85 -16.13
C ALA A 71 -19.13 4.56 -14.70
N HIS A 72 -18.31 4.84 -13.68
CA HIS A 72 -18.72 4.66 -12.29
C HIS A 72 -19.80 5.66 -11.85
N GLU A 73 -19.74 6.90 -12.31
CA GLU A 73 -20.76 7.91 -12.03
C GLU A 73 -22.10 7.57 -12.70
N ASP A 74 -22.05 7.01 -13.92
CA ASP A 74 -23.24 6.56 -14.65
C ASP A 74 -23.89 5.33 -13.97
N ASP A 75 -23.08 4.37 -13.49
CA ASP A 75 -23.56 3.22 -12.71
C ASP A 75 -24.22 3.64 -11.38
N LEU A 76 -23.66 4.65 -10.69
CA LEU A 76 -24.24 5.18 -9.44
C LEU A 76 -25.57 5.90 -9.67
N LYS A 77 -25.73 6.61 -10.79
CA LYS A 77 -27.00 7.24 -11.18
C LYS A 77 -28.06 6.21 -11.60
N TYR A 78 -27.62 5.06 -12.09
CA TYR A 78 -28.50 3.97 -12.54
C TYR A 78 -28.74 2.89 -11.48
N SER A 79 -28.33 3.10 -10.22
CA SER A 79 -28.52 2.11 -9.15
C SER A 79 -30.01 1.75 -9.06
N PRO A 80 -30.40 0.51 -9.39
CA PRO A 80 -31.80 0.15 -9.47
C PRO A 80 -32.41 0.19 -8.07
N THR A 81 -33.50 0.94 -7.93
CA THR A 81 -34.35 0.97 -6.73
C THR A 81 -35.00 -0.39 -6.44
N ASN A 82 -34.82 -1.39 -7.31
CA ASN A 82 -35.44 -2.69 -7.21
C ASN A 82 -34.37 -3.82 -7.06
N PRO A 83 -34.35 -4.57 -5.95
CA PRO A 83 -33.33 -5.59 -5.66
C PRO A 83 -33.32 -6.79 -6.63
N GLU A 84 -34.33 -6.97 -7.49
CA GLU A 84 -34.36 -8.05 -8.49
C GLU A 84 -33.47 -7.81 -9.71
N GLN A 85 -33.15 -6.55 -10.04
CA GLN A 85 -32.25 -6.22 -11.18
C GLN A 85 -30.76 -6.39 -10.88
N ALA A 86 -30.39 -6.63 -9.62
CA ALA A 86 -29.00 -6.87 -9.22
C ALA A 86 -28.46 -8.27 -9.60
N LYS A 87 -29.28 -9.12 -10.21
CA LYS A 87 -28.94 -10.50 -10.59
C LYS A 87 -28.49 -10.66 -12.04
N ASP A 88 -28.50 -9.61 -12.86
CA ASP A 88 -28.15 -9.73 -14.27
C ASP A 88 -26.62 -9.84 -14.48
N PRO A 89 -26.10 -10.98 -15.00
CA PRO A 89 -24.66 -11.25 -15.11
C PRO A 89 -23.97 -10.48 -16.26
N HIS A 90 -24.71 -9.71 -17.06
CA HIS A 90 -24.20 -8.97 -18.21
C HIS A 90 -23.67 -7.56 -17.91
N HIS A 91 -23.81 -7.07 -16.68
CA HIS A 91 -23.14 -5.84 -16.25
C HIS A 91 -21.68 -6.13 -15.88
N LEU A 92 -20.78 -5.78 -16.80
CA LEU A 92 -19.35 -6.14 -16.78
C LEU A 92 -18.64 -5.94 -15.41
N PRO A 93 -17.64 -6.78 -15.10
CA PRO A 93 -16.91 -6.80 -13.83
C PRO A 93 -15.84 -5.69 -13.73
N LEU A 94 -16.12 -4.47 -14.22
CA LEU A 94 -15.22 -3.32 -13.99
C LEU A 94 -15.18 -2.89 -12.50
N ARG A 95 -16.03 -3.49 -11.65
CA ARG A 95 -16.11 -3.28 -10.20
C ARG A 95 -14.83 -3.58 -9.40
N HIS A 96 -13.79 -4.14 -10.01
CA HIS A 96 -12.56 -4.55 -9.30
C HIS A 96 -11.42 -3.54 -9.32
N LEU A 97 -11.53 -2.46 -10.10
CA LEU A 97 -10.45 -1.48 -10.21
C LEU A 97 -10.67 -0.31 -9.23
N GLY A 98 -9.60 0.08 -8.52
CA GLY A 98 -9.61 1.21 -7.59
C GLY A 98 -9.72 2.56 -8.31
N VAL A 99 -9.56 3.65 -7.55
CA VAL A 99 -9.68 5.04 -8.04
C VAL A 99 -8.65 5.36 -9.14
N LEU A 100 -7.61 4.53 -9.28
CA LEU A 100 -6.50 4.76 -10.20
C LEU A 100 -5.95 3.46 -10.83
N PRO A 101 -6.71 2.79 -11.73
CA PRO A 101 -6.37 1.45 -12.22
C PRO A 101 -4.93 1.32 -12.75
N TYR A 102 -4.47 2.33 -13.52
CA TYR A 102 -3.19 2.28 -14.22
C TYR A 102 -2.18 3.32 -13.73
N GLY A 103 -2.50 4.11 -12.71
CA GLY A 103 -1.63 5.21 -12.30
C GLY A 103 -0.29 4.76 -11.69
N TRP A 104 -0.28 3.62 -11.01
CA TRP A 104 0.95 3.00 -10.53
C TRP A 104 1.88 2.60 -11.68
N LEU A 105 1.32 2.17 -12.82
CA LEU A 105 2.09 1.74 -13.98
C LEU A 105 2.75 2.94 -14.67
N SER A 106 2.02 4.06 -14.86
CA SER A 106 2.63 5.28 -15.41
C SER A 106 3.72 5.83 -14.50
N TRP A 107 3.51 5.81 -13.18
CA TRP A 107 4.56 6.20 -12.24
C TRP A 107 5.76 5.27 -12.28
N LEU A 108 5.56 3.95 -12.41
CA LEU A 108 6.65 2.99 -12.56
C LEU A 108 7.47 3.27 -13.82
N VAL A 109 6.82 3.48 -14.96
CA VAL A 109 7.49 3.82 -16.22
C VAL A 109 8.30 5.11 -16.07
N TYR A 110 7.71 6.15 -15.48
CA TYR A 110 8.41 7.41 -15.19
C TYR A 110 9.61 7.23 -14.26
N SER A 111 9.42 6.57 -13.11
CA SER A 111 10.48 6.38 -12.12
C SER A 111 11.62 5.53 -12.66
N VAL A 112 11.36 4.48 -13.45
CA VAL A 112 12.41 3.68 -14.09
C VAL A 112 13.22 4.50 -15.09
N VAL A 113 12.56 5.30 -15.94
CA VAL A 113 13.27 6.17 -16.90
C VAL A 113 14.07 7.24 -16.18
N LEU A 114 13.49 7.87 -15.15
CA LEU A 114 14.16 8.87 -14.33
C LEU A 114 15.38 8.28 -13.60
N VAL A 115 15.25 7.10 -12.98
CA VAL A 115 16.35 6.37 -12.34
C VAL A 115 17.46 6.08 -13.34
N ALA A 116 17.13 5.57 -14.53
CA ALA A 116 18.11 5.29 -15.55
C ALA A 116 18.87 6.56 -15.99
N LYS A 117 18.19 7.70 -16.08
CA LYS A 117 18.82 9.01 -16.32
C LYS A 117 19.71 9.44 -15.17
N ILE A 118 19.25 9.34 -13.92
CA ILE A 118 20.03 9.68 -12.72
C ILE A 118 21.32 8.85 -12.68
N VAL A 119 21.22 7.53 -12.84
CA VAL A 119 22.38 6.63 -12.90
C VAL A 119 23.33 7.06 -14.01
N THR A 120 22.80 7.37 -15.19
CA THR A 120 23.63 7.85 -16.32
C THR A 120 24.34 9.15 -15.96
N CYS A 121 23.63 10.16 -15.45
CA CYS A 121 24.23 11.44 -15.03
C CYS A 121 25.40 11.24 -14.06
N PHE A 122 25.19 10.47 -13.00
CA PHE A 122 26.20 10.26 -11.96
C PHE A 122 27.38 9.40 -12.41
N LYS A 123 27.17 8.49 -13.37
CA LYS A 123 28.23 7.64 -13.94
C LYS A 123 29.03 8.34 -15.05
N THR A 124 28.43 9.24 -15.82
CA THR A 124 29.11 9.87 -16.96
C THR A 124 29.87 11.14 -16.58
N PHE A 125 29.20 12.09 -15.91
CA PHE A 125 29.78 13.41 -15.62
C PHE A 125 29.66 13.82 -14.15
N GLY A 126 28.95 13.06 -13.31
CA GLY A 126 28.77 13.39 -11.89
C GLY A 126 30.08 13.62 -11.14
N SER A 127 31.16 12.91 -11.49
CA SER A 127 32.50 13.11 -10.91
C SER A 127 33.28 14.30 -11.47
N ARG A 128 32.83 14.90 -12.58
CA ARG A 128 33.51 16.02 -13.27
C ARG A 128 32.99 17.38 -12.84
N LEU A 129 31.85 17.43 -12.15
CA LEU A 129 31.25 18.67 -11.65
C LEU A 129 32.09 19.20 -10.48
N THR A 130 32.87 20.24 -10.73
CA THR A 130 33.67 20.96 -9.72
C THR A 130 32.89 22.12 -9.09
N SER A 131 33.45 22.77 -8.07
CA SER A 131 32.88 23.95 -7.39
C SER A 131 32.52 25.12 -8.32
N GLU A 132 33.12 25.20 -9.50
CA GLU A 132 32.79 26.20 -10.53
C GLU A 132 31.40 25.95 -11.15
N HIS A 133 30.88 24.74 -11.03
CA HIS A 133 29.61 24.31 -11.58
C HIS A 133 28.47 24.31 -10.55
N LYS A 134 28.61 25.03 -9.43
CA LYS A 134 27.58 25.11 -8.36
C LYS A 134 26.17 25.42 -8.87
N ILE A 135 26.05 26.35 -9.83
CA ILE A 135 24.75 26.70 -10.44
C ILE A 135 24.14 25.49 -11.16
N HIS A 136 24.96 24.73 -11.89
CA HIS A 136 24.52 23.54 -12.61
C HIS A 136 24.07 22.44 -11.65
N VAL A 137 24.79 22.23 -10.54
CA VAL A 137 24.42 21.26 -9.50
C VAL A 137 23.11 21.65 -8.84
N ASN A 138 22.95 22.90 -8.40
CA ASN A 138 21.71 23.38 -7.77
C ASN A 138 20.52 23.29 -8.74
N PHE A 139 20.73 23.56 -10.02
CA PHE A 139 19.66 23.46 -11.02
C PHE A 139 19.29 22.00 -11.33
N LEU A 140 20.27 21.09 -11.34
CA LEU A 140 20.04 19.66 -11.44
C LEU A 140 19.30 19.13 -10.22
N GLU A 141 19.69 19.53 -9.01
CA GLU A 141 19.00 19.23 -7.75
C GLU A 141 17.55 19.71 -7.80
N PHE A 142 17.32 20.98 -8.19
CA PHE A 142 15.97 21.52 -8.35
C PHE A 142 15.14 20.71 -9.36
N THR A 143 15.75 20.31 -10.47
CA THR A 143 15.11 19.49 -11.50
C THR A 143 14.72 18.11 -10.96
N LEU A 144 15.60 17.46 -10.20
CA LEU A 144 15.32 16.18 -9.55
C LEU A 144 14.25 16.34 -8.45
N GLY A 145 14.29 17.43 -7.68
CA GLY A 145 13.26 17.82 -6.70
C GLY A 145 11.88 18.01 -7.33
N GLY A 146 11.83 18.43 -8.60
CA GLY A 146 10.62 18.51 -9.40
C GLY A 146 9.80 17.21 -9.48
N THR A 147 10.43 16.05 -9.23
CA THR A 147 9.76 14.74 -9.13
C THR A 147 8.65 14.74 -8.09
N ALA A 148 8.85 15.42 -6.96
CA ALA A 148 7.82 15.52 -5.92
C ALA A 148 6.64 16.40 -6.37
N ALA A 149 6.90 17.46 -7.13
CA ALA A 149 5.85 18.29 -7.73
C ALA A 149 5.05 17.51 -8.79
N VAL A 150 5.72 16.70 -9.61
CA VAL A 150 5.06 15.78 -10.56
C VAL A 150 4.14 14.82 -9.82
N PHE A 151 4.60 14.19 -8.74
CA PHE A 151 3.79 13.27 -7.93
C PHE A 151 2.53 13.94 -7.36
N ILE A 152 2.67 15.14 -6.80
CA ILE A 152 1.53 15.89 -6.23
C ILE A 152 0.53 16.27 -7.32
N ALA A 153 0.99 16.81 -8.45
CA ALA A 153 0.13 17.19 -9.57
C ALA A 153 -0.63 15.95 -10.11
N PHE A 154 0.08 14.83 -10.25
CA PHE A 154 -0.48 13.54 -10.67
C PHE A 154 -1.57 13.04 -9.72
N LEU A 155 -1.34 13.04 -8.41
CA LEU A 155 -2.33 12.60 -7.43
C LEU A 155 -3.51 13.56 -7.29
N ASN A 156 -3.29 14.88 -7.43
CA ASN A 156 -4.37 15.86 -7.34
C ASN A 156 -5.39 15.73 -8.47
N GLY A 157 -4.96 15.38 -9.68
CA GLY A 157 -5.88 15.06 -10.78
C GLY A 157 -6.79 13.86 -10.50
N THR A 158 -6.32 12.97 -9.61
CA THR A 158 -7.00 11.72 -9.24
C THR A 158 -7.91 11.86 -8.01
N CYS A 159 -7.52 12.70 -7.04
CA CYS A 159 -8.15 12.82 -5.73
C CYS A 159 -9.64 13.21 -5.80
N GLU A 160 -10.06 13.88 -6.86
CA GLU A 160 -11.45 14.28 -7.07
C GLU A 160 -12.41 13.12 -7.40
N LEU A 161 -11.91 11.93 -7.75
CA LEU A 161 -12.72 10.72 -7.99
C LEU A 161 -12.92 9.87 -6.72
N SER A 162 -12.37 10.30 -5.59
CA SER A 162 -12.23 9.47 -4.40
C SER A 162 -13.23 9.82 -3.30
N ASN A 163 -13.66 8.80 -2.53
CA ASN A 163 -14.51 8.96 -1.35
C ASN A 163 -13.77 9.71 -0.23
N TYR A 164 -14.49 10.22 0.77
CA TYR A 164 -13.91 10.98 1.90
C TYR A 164 -12.69 10.29 2.55
N THR A 165 -12.81 9.01 2.89
CA THR A 165 -11.72 8.20 3.48
C THR A 165 -10.54 8.03 2.51
N GLN A 166 -10.81 7.91 1.21
CA GLN A 166 -9.76 7.81 0.21
C GLN A 166 -9.04 9.16 0.03
N LYS A 167 -9.75 10.29 0.03
CA LYS A 167 -9.14 11.63 0.00
C LYS A 167 -8.17 11.83 1.16
N HIS A 168 -8.55 11.40 2.36
CA HIS A 168 -7.67 11.46 3.52
C HIS A 168 -6.38 10.64 3.29
N TYR A 169 -6.52 9.39 2.83
CA TYR A 169 -5.37 8.53 2.54
C TYR A 169 -4.47 9.09 1.40
N LEU A 170 -5.06 9.60 0.31
CA LEU A 170 -4.31 10.22 -0.78
C LEU A 170 -3.56 11.46 -0.29
N ARG A 171 -4.17 12.30 0.54
CA ARG A 171 -3.49 13.46 1.13
C ARG A 171 -2.34 13.04 2.03
N TRP A 172 -2.56 12.07 2.92
CA TRP A 172 -1.49 11.53 3.76
C TRP A 172 -0.33 11.00 2.91
N MET A 173 -0.63 10.22 1.87
CA MET A 173 0.37 9.71 0.93
C MET A 173 1.11 10.83 0.19
N GLN A 174 0.41 11.89 -0.23
CA GLN A 174 1.05 13.05 -0.87
C GLN A 174 2.12 13.67 0.02
N HIS A 175 1.82 13.91 1.30
CA HIS A 175 2.77 14.51 2.23
C HIS A 175 3.93 13.56 2.54
N TYR A 176 3.63 12.28 2.78
CA TYR A 176 4.64 11.27 3.05
C TYR A 176 5.63 11.12 1.88
N VAL A 177 5.11 10.86 0.66
CA VAL A 177 5.95 10.69 -0.54
C VAL A 177 6.69 11.99 -0.90
N LEU A 178 6.08 13.16 -0.70
CA LEU A 178 6.76 14.43 -0.90
C LEU A 178 8.03 14.54 -0.06
N LEU A 179 7.92 14.24 1.24
CA LEU A 179 9.05 14.30 2.16
C LEU A 179 10.13 13.27 1.80
N GLU A 180 9.74 12.05 1.44
CA GLU A 180 10.68 11.02 0.98
C GLU A 180 11.43 11.42 -0.30
N LEU A 181 10.73 12.01 -1.28
CA LEU A 181 11.35 12.41 -2.55
C LEU A 181 12.28 13.62 -2.37
N ILE A 182 11.90 14.62 -1.56
CA ILE A 182 12.79 15.75 -1.25
C ILE A 182 14.04 15.26 -0.53
N ASP A 183 13.87 14.41 0.48
CA ASP A 183 14.98 13.82 1.23
C ASP A 183 15.89 12.95 0.34
N CYS A 184 15.30 12.21 -0.61
CA CYS A 184 16.04 11.45 -1.61
C CYS A 184 16.87 12.34 -2.54
N VAL A 185 16.35 13.50 -2.93
CA VAL A 185 17.06 14.44 -3.80
C VAL A 185 18.23 15.06 -3.06
N GLU A 186 18.05 15.46 -1.80
CA GLU A 186 19.18 15.90 -0.97
C GLU A 186 20.18 14.76 -0.78
N PHE A 187 19.71 13.53 -0.55
CA PHE A 187 20.61 12.39 -0.41
C PHE A 187 21.46 12.16 -1.67
N LEU A 188 20.92 12.44 -2.86
CA LEU A 188 21.66 12.40 -4.11
C LEU A 188 22.69 13.54 -4.25
N THR A 189 22.52 14.68 -3.59
CA THR A 189 23.50 15.78 -3.68
C THR A 189 24.82 15.41 -3.02
N LEU A 190 24.80 14.48 -2.06
CA LEU A 190 26.01 13.89 -1.45
C LEU A 190 26.99 13.34 -2.50
N LEU A 191 26.49 12.89 -3.66
CA LEU A 191 27.33 12.36 -4.74
C LEU A 191 28.17 13.46 -5.43
N PHE A 192 27.83 14.73 -5.27
CA PHE A 192 28.62 15.88 -5.74
C PHE A 192 29.70 16.27 -4.74
N SER A 193 30.54 15.29 -4.37
CA SER A 193 31.48 15.41 -3.25
C SER A 193 32.45 16.60 -3.37
N SER A 194 32.88 16.93 -4.58
CA SER A 194 33.76 18.07 -4.89
C SER A 194 33.12 19.43 -4.59
N VAL A 195 31.80 19.54 -4.74
CA VAL A 195 31.05 20.77 -4.49
C VAL A 195 30.71 20.90 -3.01
N GLU A 196 30.40 19.77 -2.37
CA GLU A 196 29.81 19.72 -1.04
C GLU A 196 30.85 19.64 0.10
N PHE A 197 31.87 18.80 -0.05
CA PHE A 197 32.95 18.64 0.95
C PHE A 197 34.17 19.51 0.65
N GLY A 198 34.20 20.17 -0.50
CA GLY A 198 35.33 20.98 -0.97
C GLY A 198 36.48 20.16 -1.57
N PRO A 199 37.49 20.82 -2.15
CA PRO A 199 38.56 20.16 -2.89
C PRO A 199 39.55 19.39 -2.00
N GLU A 200 39.63 19.69 -0.70
CA GLU A 200 40.63 19.13 0.21
C GLU A 200 40.20 17.82 0.91
N GLU A 201 38.90 17.54 1.02
CA GLU A 201 38.40 16.35 1.74
C GLU A 201 38.39 15.05 0.92
N GLY A 202 38.88 15.09 -0.32
CA GLY A 202 38.99 13.91 -1.17
C GLY A 202 37.65 13.40 -1.73
N VAL A 203 37.73 12.40 -2.61
CA VAL A 203 36.56 11.82 -3.28
C VAL A 203 35.93 10.76 -2.38
N LEU A 204 34.59 10.75 -2.28
CA LEU A 204 33.86 9.68 -1.59
C LEU A 204 34.31 8.28 -2.06
N PRO A 205 34.49 7.32 -1.14
CA PRO A 205 34.81 5.94 -1.50
C PRO A 205 33.85 5.41 -2.57
N PRO A 206 34.33 4.72 -3.62
CA PRO A 206 33.47 4.24 -4.71
C PRO A 206 32.29 3.41 -4.21
N ALA A 207 32.51 2.54 -3.23
CA ALA A 207 31.45 1.72 -2.63
C ALA A 207 30.34 2.58 -2.00
N LEU A 208 30.69 3.67 -1.31
CA LEU A 208 29.73 4.57 -0.68
C LEU A 208 28.89 5.31 -1.74
N ARG A 209 29.51 5.70 -2.86
CA ARG A 209 28.79 6.31 -3.99
C ARG A 209 27.75 5.38 -4.60
N GLU A 210 28.13 4.11 -4.82
CA GLU A 210 27.18 3.10 -5.33
C GLU A 210 26.04 2.86 -4.34
N VAL A 211 26.35 2.79 -3.04
CA VAL A 211 25.35 2.60 -1.99
C VAL A 211 24.34 3.76 -1.97
N ILE A 212 24.82 5.02 -1.98
CA ILE A 212 23.95 6.19 -2.04
C ILE A 212 23.05 6.14 -3.27
N LEU A 213 23.63 5.84 -4.44
CA LEU A 213 22.89 5.78 -5.70
C LEU A 213 21.83 4.68 -5.69
N VAL A 214 22.16 3.47 -5.21
CA VAL A 214 21.22 2.34 -5.15
C VAL A 214 20.03 2.67 -4.24
N PHE A 215 20.27 3.18 -3.03
CA PHE A 215 19.18 3.49 -2.11
C PHE A 215 18.30 4.64 -2.62
N ALA A 216 18.89 5.66 -3.23
CA ALA A 216 18.14 6.73 -3.89
C ALA A 216 17.24 6.20 -5.03
N CYS A 217 17.75 5.29 -5.86
CA CYS A 217 16.97 4.68 -6.93
C CYS A 217 15.77 3.89 -6.40
N ILE A 218 15.96 3.14 -5.30
CA ILE A 218 14.86 2.41 -4.65
C ILE A 218 13.81 3.40 -4.11
N ASN A 219 14.23 4.50 -3.49
CA ASN A 219 13.31 5.49 -2.93
C ASN A 219 12.47 6.17 -4.04
N ILE A 220 13.06 6.51 -5.19
CA ILE A 220 12.32 7.08 -6.33
C ILE A 220 11.27 6.11 -6.90
N ILE A 221 11.53 4.80 -6.87
CA ILE A 221 10.59 3.77 -7.34
C ILE A 221 9.50 3.47 -6.30
N SER A 222 9.81 3.62 -5.00
CA SER A 222 8.95 3.28 -3.86
C SER A 222 7.49 3.76 -3.95
N PRO A 223 7.19 5.01 -4.42
CA PRO A 223 5.81 5.47 -4.54
C PRO A 223 4.93 4.61 -5.46
N THR A 224 5.53 3.80 -6.34
CA THR A 224 4.80 2.81 -7.14
C THR A 224 4.00 1.85 -6.26
N LEU A 225 4.58 1.37 -5.15
CA LEU A 225 3.91 0.44 -4.24
C LEU A 225 2.71 1.11 -3.54
N ALA A 226 2.89 2.37 -3.15
CA ALA A 226 1.81 3.18 -2.55
C ALA A 226 0.66 3.39 -3.54
N LEU A 227 0.98 3.73 -4.79
CA LEU A 227 0.00 3.90 -5.86
C LEU A 227 -0.68 2.57 -6.24
N TYR A 228 0.06 1.47 -6.25
CA TYR A 228 -0.49 0.14 -6.52
C TYR A 228 -1.54 -0.23 -5.48
N ARG A 229 -1.31 0.08 -4.20
CA ARG A 229 -2.30 -0.11 -3.14
C ARG A 229 -3.60 0.66 -3.39
N VAL A 230 -3.49 1.91 -3.85
CA VAL A 230 -4.65 2.74 -4.20
C VAL A 230 -5.38 2.19 -5.42
N SER A 231 -4.65 1.61 -6.38
CA SER A 231 -5.20 0.99 -7.58
C SER A 231 -5.90 -0.35 -7.30
N ALA A 232 -5.30 -1.21 -6.48
CA ALA A 232 -5.74 -2.58 -6.29
C ALA A 232 -6.95 -2.75 -5.36
N ARG A 233 -7.40 -1.70 -4.65
CA ARG A 233 -8.51 -1.81 -3.68
C ARG A 233 -9.64 -0.81 -3.96
N HIS A 234 -10.79 -1.36 -4.36
CA HIS A 234 -12.08 -0.73 -4.11
C HIS A 234 -12.38 -0.84 -2.60
N ASN A 235 -12.14 0.22 -1.84
CA ASN A 235 -12.31 0.26 -0.37
C ASN A 235 -13.77 0.00 0.04
N ARG A 236 -14.14 -1.27 0.21
CA ARG A 236 -15.34 -1.67 0.96
C ARG A 236 -15.07 -2.11 2.39
N HIS A 237 -13.83 -2.40 2.77
CA HIS A 237 -13.50 -2.79 4.14
C HIS A 237 -12.24 -2.08 4.64
N PRO A 238 -12.38 -1.04 5.49
CA PRO A 238 -11.26 -0.40 6.17
C PRO A 238 -10.57 -1.28 7.22
N GLU A 239 -11.08 -2.49 7.52
CA GLU A 239 -10.73 -3.18 8.78
C GLU A 239 -9.77 -4.37 8.64
N ARG A 240 -9.52 -4.92 7.45
CA ARG A 240 -8.49 -5.97 7.31
C ARG A 240 -7.12 -5.33 7.06
N ARG A 241 -6.52 -4.86 8.16
CA ARG A 241 -5.14 -4.41 8.33
C ARG A 241 -4.18 -5.42 7.70
N ASN A 242 -3.77 -5.09 6.48
CA ASN A 242 -3.24 -6.04 5.51
C ASN A 242 -1.72 -6.17 5.64
N ARG A 243 -1.16 -7.38 5.49
CA ARG A 243 0.28 -7.66 5.42
C ARG A 243 1.03 -6.75 4.42
N PHE A 244 0.32 -6.24 3.42
CA PHE A 244 0.83 -5.29 2.45
C PHE A 244 1.22 -3.93 3.05
N PHE A 245 0.47 -3.43 4.04
CA PHE A 245 0.82 -2.19 4.71
C PHE A 245 2.13 -2.34 5.48
N LEU A 246 2.24 -3.42 6.25
CA LEU A 246 3.48 -3.81 6.92
C LEU A 246 4.66 -3.91 5.94
N THR A 247 4.43 -4.56 4.80
CA THR A 247 5.47 -4.71 3.77
C THR A 247 5.91 -3.36 3.22
N GLN A 248 4.97 -2.43 2.98
CA GLN A 248 5.27 -1.09 2.51
C GLN A 248 6.05 -0.28 3.56
N THR A 249 5.62 -0.29 4.83
CA THR A 249 6.32 0.39 5.92
C THR A 249 7.73 -0.17 6.08
N LEU A 250 7.89 -1.51 6.14
CA LEU A 250 9.19 -2.16 6.24
C LEU A 250 10.12 -1.80 5.08
N ILE A 251 9.62 -1.77 3.84
CA ILE A 251 10.42 -1.37 2.67
C ILE A 251 10.86 0.08 2.81
N GLY A 252 9.95 0.99 3.20
CA GLY A 252 10.27 2.40 3.42
C GLY A 252 11.35 2.61 4.49
N THR A 253 11.22 1.92 5.62
CA THR A 253 12.19 2.02 6.72
C THR A 253 13.55 1.41 6.36
N LEU A 254 13.56 0.21 5.78
CA LEU A 254 14.79 -0.54 5.49
C LEU A 254 15.59 0.02 4.30
N PHE A 255 14.91 0.59 3.30
CA PHE A 255 15.55 1.09 2.07
C PHE A 255 15.56 2.61 1.95
N GLY A 256 14.80 3.34 2.78
CA GLY A 256 14.81 4.80 2.87
C GLY A 256 15.44 5.27 4.18
N ASN A 257 14.68 5.23 5.27
CA ASN A 257 15.05 5.92 6.50
C ASN A 257 16.35 5.41 7.14
N ILE A 258 16.52 4.09 7.33
CA ILE A 258 17.72 3.49 7.95
C ILE A 258 19.00 3.77 7.15
N PRO A 259 19.10 3.43 5.85
CA PRO A 259 20.34 3.61 5.11
C PRO A 259 20.72 5.09 4.98
N TYR A 260 19.75 5.98 4.80
CA TYR A 260 20.03 7.41 4.72
C TYR A 260 20.54 7.95 6.06
N PHE A 261 19.96 7.50 7.18
CA PHE A 261 20.45 7.84 8.51
C PHE A 261 21.90 7.37 8.73
N ILE A 262 22.21 6.10 8.43
CA ILE A 262 23.55 5.54 8.62
C ILE A 262 24.58 6.30 7.79
N VAL A 263 24.31 6.54 6.51
CA VAL A 263 25.23 7.27 5.62
C VAL A 263 25.44 8.70 6.11
N ARG A 264 24.38 9.42 6.50
CA ARG A 264 24.51 10.80 7.00
C ARG A 264 25.27 10.87 8.32
N VAL A 265 25.05 9.94 9.25
CA VAL A 265 25.83 9.87 10.50
C VAL A 265 27.30 9.55 10.21
N TYR A 266 27.57 8.63 9.28
CA TYR A 266 28.93 8.32 8.85
C TYR A 266 29.63 9.56 8.27
N LEU A 267 28.97 10.27 7.36
CA LEU A 267 29.51 11.49 6.74
C LEU A 267 29.68 12.63 7.74
N TRP A 268 28.76 12.78 8.68
CA TRP A 268 28.90 13.76 9.76
C TRP A 268 30.15 13.49 10.59
N HIS A 269 30.39 12.23 10.97
CA HIS A 269 31.57 11.87 11.76
C HIS A 269 32.88 11.95 10.96
N ALA A 270 32.89 11.52 9.69
CA ALA A 270 34.11 11.42 8.89
C ALA A 270 34.50 12.73 8.18
N HIS A 271 33.51 13.55 7.79
CA HIS A 271 33.68 14.71 6.91
C HIS A 271 33.11 16.02 7.50
N ASN A 272 32.76 16.04 8.80
CA ASN A 272 32.13 17.18 9.47
C ASN A 272 30.90 17.77 8.73
N PHE A 273 30.24 16.96 7.90
CA PHE A 273 29.20 17.42 7.02
C PHE A 273 27.86 17.53 7.74
N LEU A 274 27.25 18.72 7.70
CA LEU A 274 26.11 19.06 8.55
C LEU A 274 24.77 18.91 7.81
N THR A 275 24.16 17.73 7.85
CA THR A 275 22.78 17.48 7.35
C THR A 275 21.82 17.12 8.47
N GLY A 276 21.89 17.89 9.56
CA GLY A 276 21.17 17.59 10.81
C GLY A 276 19.66 17.46 10.65
N LEU A 277 19.02 18.31 9.82
CA LEU A 277 17.56 18.27 9.63
C LEU A 277 17.09 16.99 8.93
N PHE A 278 17.74 16.59 7.84
CA PHE A 278 17.40 15.36 7.12
C PHE A 278 17.79 14.10 7.90
N THR A 279 18.88 14.17 8.67
CA THR A 279 19.26 13.11 9.63
C THR A 279 18.19 12.92 10.70
N MET A 280 17.69 14.02 11.27
CA MET A 280 16.60 13.98 12.26
C MET A 280 15.29 13.49 11.65
N LYS A 281 14.94 13.89 10.42
CA LYS A 281 13.76 13.37 9.71
C LYS A 281 13.82 11.84 9.65
N ASN A 282 14.95 11.27 9.27
CA ASN A 282 15.08 9.82 9.15
C ASN A 282 15.04 9.11 10.50
N LEU A 283 15.63 9.71 11.54
CA LEU A 283 15.53 9.18 12.90
C LEU A 283 14.07 9.17 13.38
N ILE A 284 13.34 10.26 13.17
CA ILE A 284 11.91 10.35 13.49
C ILE A 284 11.12 9.28 12.70
N GLY A 285 11.40 9.13 11.40
CA GLY A 285 10.79 8.11 10.55
C GLY A 285 11.02 6.69 11.09
N ILE A 286 12.25 6.35 11.47
CA ILE A 286 12.59 5.05 12.09
C ILE A 286 11.78 4.83 13.37
N ILE A 287 11.68 5.84 14.24
CA ILE A 287 10.93 5.73 15.50
C ILE A 287 9.44 5.52 15.23
N GLN A 288 8.85 6.31 14.33
CA GLN A 288 7.43 6.21 13.96
C GLN A 288 7.10 4.86 13.34
N ASP A 289 7.90 4.41 12.37
CA ASP A 289 7.72 3.12 11.71
C ASP A 289 7.89 1.96 12.71
N SER A 290 8.81 2.08 13.67
CA SER A 290 9.03 1.09 14.72
C SER A 290 7.87 0.98 15.70
N GLN A 291 7.25 2.11 16.08
CA GLN A 291 6.06 2.13 16.92
C GLN A 291 4.88 1.44 16.23
N GLU A 292 4.65 1.76 14.96
CA GLU A 292 3.60 1.15 14.16
C GLU A 292 3.81 -0.37 13.96
N LEU A 293 5.06 -0.77 13.71
CA LEU A 293 5.44 -2.18 13.63
C LEU A 293 5.21 -2.91 14.96
N PHE A 294 5.55 -2.28 16.08
CA PHE A 294 5.37 -2.86 17.42
C PHE A 294 3.89 -3.05 17.76
N GLU A 295 3.04 -2.05 17.48
CA GLU A 295 1.59 -2.17 17.66
C GLU A 295 1.02 -3.32 16.82
N TYR A 296 1.43 -3.43 15.56
CA TYR A 296 1.00 -4.51 14.68
C TYR A 296 1.43 -5.89 15.20
N MET A 297 2.67 -6.03 15.66
CA MET A 297 3.18 -7.28 16.23
C MET A 297 2.43 -7.67 17.52
N ARG A 298 2.09 -6.68 18.37
CA ARG A 298 1.28 -6.90 19.57
C ARG A 298 -0.09 -7.44 19.22
N GLU A 299 -0.75 -6.85 18.22
CA GLU A 299 -2.10 -7.27 17.81
C GLU A 299 -2.11 -8.64 17.13
N LEU A 300 -1.04 -9.01 16.41
CA LEU A 300 -0.89 -10.38 15.90
C LEU A 300 -0.77 -11.40 17.04
N LYS A 301 -0.04 -11.05 18.10
CA LYS A 301 0.10 -11.91 19.29
C LYS A 301 -1.22 -12.07 20.04
N GLU A 302 -1.99 -10.99 20.19
CA GLU A 302 -3.30 -11.01 20.85
C GLU A 302 -4.34 -11.80 20.04
N ASN A 303 -4.38 -11.64 18.72
CA ASN A 303 -5.32 -12.38 17.87
C ASN A 303 -4.92 -13.85 17.67
N GLY A 304 -3.62 -14.16 17.65
CA GLY A 304 -3.11 -15.54 17.57
C GLY A 304 -3.39 -16.38 18.81
N GLY A 305 -3.61 -15.78 19.99
CA GLY A 305 -4.00 -16.49 21.20
C GLY A 305 -5.49 -16.84 21.29
N THR A 306 -6.34 -16.20 20.49
CA THR A 306 -7.80 -16.40 20.55
C THR A 306 -8.30 -17.50 19.61
N ASP A 307 -7.58 -17.77 18.51
CA ASP A 307 -7.96 -18.80 17.52
C ASP A 307 -7.75 -20.23 18.06
N ASP A 308 -6.74 -20.46 18.89
CA ASP A 308 -6.50 -21.78 19.52
C ASP A 308 -7.55 -22.12 20.60
N THR A 309 -8.24 -21.12 21.16
CA THR A 309 -9.32 -21.35 22.16
C THR A 309 -10.69 -21.53 21.50
N GLN A 310 -10.89 -21.02 20.27
CA GLN A 310 -12.14 -21.18 19.52
C GLN A 310 -12.24 -22.50 18.74
N LEU A 311 -11.11 -23.09 18.34
CA LEU A 311 -11.09 -24.40 17.67
C LEU A 311 -11.57 -25.56 18.57
N ASP A 312 -11.35 -25.49 19.89
CA ASP A 312 -11.85 -26.52 20.82
C ASP A 312 -13.32 -26.34 21.23
N THR A 313 -13.90 -25.15 21.04
CA THR A 313 -15.31 -24.90 21.40
C THR A 313 -16.28 -25.03 20.24
N ASP A 314 -15.87 -24.73 19.00
CA ASP A 314 -16.80 -24.77 17.86
C ASP A 314 -16.97 -26.17 17.24
N ASP A 315 -15.93 -27.02 17.28
CA ASP A 315 -16.04 -28.39 16.76
C ASP A 315 -16.91 -29.27 17.68
N GLY A 316 -16.84 -29.05 19.00
CA GLY A 316 -17.77 -29.64 19.97
C GLY A 316 -19.22 -29.13 19.83
N SER A 317 -19.40 -27.89 19.33
CA SER A 317 -20.70 -27.26 19.08
C SER A 317 -21.34 -27.78 17.79
N ALA A 318 -20.53 -27.94 16.73
CA ALA A 318 -20.93 -28.49 15.45
C ALA A 318 -21.25 -29.99 15.56
N LEU A 319 -20.41 -30.76 16.26
CA LEU A 319 -20.66 -32.18 16.51
C LEU A 319 -21.90 -32.41 17.39
N LYS A 320 -22.14 -31.58 18.42
CA LYS A 320 -23.40 -31.63 19.21
C LYS A 320 -24.63 -31.27 18.37
N LYS A 321 -24.50 -30.32 17.44
CA LYS A 321 -25.60 -29.96 16.51
C LYS A 321 -25.86 -31.06 15.48
N MET A 322 -24.82 -31.72 14.98
CA MET A 322 -24.95 -32.88 14.07
C MET A 322 -25.57 -34.07 14.80
N LEU A 323 -25.09 -34.41 16.01
CA LEU A 323 -25.68 -35.47 16.84
C LEU A 323 -27.15 -35.18 17.18
N ARG A 324 -27.50 -33.94 17.59
CA ARG A 324 -28.92 -33.56 17.79
C ARG A 324 -29.77 -33.68 16.53
N LYS A 325 -29.18 -33.47 15.35
CA LYS A 325 -29.88 -33.55 14.06
C LYS A 325 -30.06 -34.99 13.61
N GLU A 326 -29.09 -35.85 13.88
CA GLU A 326 -29.16 -37.32 13.70
C GLU A 326 -30.17 -37.95 14.68
N THR A 327 -30.11 -37.61 15.98
CA THR A 327 -31.08 -38.11 16.97
C THR A 327 -32.51 -37.68 16.66
N LYS A 328 -32.72 -36.45 16.15
CA LYS A 328 -34.05 -36.01 15.69
C LYS A 328 -34.51 -36.66 14.38
N ARG A 329 -33.59 -37.15 13.55
CA ARG A 329 -33.92 -37.92 12.33
C ARG A 329 -34.20 -39.40 12.61
N ALA A 330 -33.67 -39.94 13.70
CA ALA A 330 -33.98 -41.30 14.16
C ALA A 330 -35.32 -41.37 14.92
N LEU A 331 -35.80 -40.26 15.48
CA LEU A 331 -37.04 -40.23 16.27
C LEU A 331 -38.41 -40.25 15.55
N PRO A 332 -38.56 -40.18 14.21
CA PRO A 332 -39.85 -40.47 13.58
C PRO A 332 -40.08 -41.97 13.32
N VAL A 333 -39.07 -42.84 13.50
CA VAL A 333 -39.23 -44.29 13.20
C VAL A 333 -39.81 -45.08 14.38
N PHE A 334 -39.82 -44.53 15.59
CA PHE A 334 -40.43 -45.17 16.76
C PHE A 334 -41.80 -44.58 17.17
N ALA A 335 -42.19 -43.43 16.60
CA ALA A 335 -43.48 -42.81 16.90
C ALA A 335 -44.67 -43.43 16.13
N ASP A 336 -44.39 -44.21 15.08
CA ASP A 336 -45.42 -44.95 14.33
C ASP A 336 -45.52 -46.43 14.74
N ALA A 337 -44.55 -46.97 15.47
CA ALA A 337 -44.64 -48.31 16.08
C ALA A 337 -45.47 -48.34 17.38
N GLU A 338 -45.64 -47.19 18.06
CA GLU A 338 -46.40 -47.09 19.32
C GLU A 338 -47.90 -46.77 19.10
N LYS A 339 -48.32 -46.51 17.84
CA LYS A 339 -49.73 -46.31 17.45
C LYS A 339 -50.44 -47.56 16.94
N GLU A 340 -49.74 -48.68 16.70
CA GLU A 340 -50.38 -49.97 16.39
C GLU A 340 -50.59 -50.87 17.62
N ASP A 341 -49.83 -50.70 18.71
CA ASP A 341 -50.02 -51.51 19.93
C ASP A 341 -51.04 -50.91 20.94
N SER A 342 -51.45 -49.65 20.73
CA SER A 342 -52.46 -48.96 21.55
C SER A 342 -53.92 -49.29 21.19
N ARG A 343 -54.17 -50.21 20.24
CA ARG A 343 -55.49 -50.82 19.99
C ARG A 343 -55.67 -52.21 20.64
N GLY A 344 -54.60 -52.85 21.13
CA GLY A 344 -54.66 -54.18 21.76
C GLY A 344 -54.75 -54.17 23.29
N SER A 345 -54.28 -53.11 23.97
CA SER A 345 -54.16 -53.07 25.44
C SER A 345 -55.27 -52.30 26.16
N SER A 346 -56.34 -51.89 25.46
CA SER A 346 -57.54 -51.28 26.08
C SER A 346 -58.58 -52.31 26.55
N GLN A 347 -58.36 -53.62 26.34
CA GLN A 347 -59.24 -54.68 26.87
C GLN A 347 -58.68 -55.41 28.10
N LEU A 348 -57.41 -55.22 28.48
CA LEU A 348 -56.79 -55.97 29.60
C LEU A 348 -56.49 -55.15 30.87
N LYS A 349 -56.67 -53.82 30.83
CA LYS A 349 -56.47 -52.94 32.01
C LYS A 349 -57.77 -52.47 32.67
N ALA A 350 -58.88 -53.19 32.44
CA ALA A 350 -60.12 -53.04 33.21
C ALA A 350 -60.15 -53.90 34.49
N ASN A 351 -59.15 -54.75 34.71
CA ASN A 351 -59.08 -55.62 35.89
C ASN A 351 -57.64 -55.64 36.41
N LEU A 352 -57.21 -54.65 37.17
CA LEU A 352 -56.13 -54.79 38.18
C LEU A 352 -55.79 -53.41 38.74
N LEU A 353 -56.12 -53.24 40.03
CA LEU A 353 -55.47 -52.37 41.01
C LEU A 353 -55.97 -50.91 41.03
N GLU A 354 -57.15 -50.67 41.61
CA GLU A 354 -57.29 -50.25 43.01
C GLU A 354 -56.17 -50.71 43.97
N GLY A 355 -55.47 -49.74 44.58
CA GLY A 355 -54.54 -49.97 45.67
C GLY A 355 -53.62 -48.77 45.93
N PRO A 356 -53.68 -48.13 47.11
CA PRO A 356 -52.88 -46.94 47.42
C PRO A 356 -51.60 -47.29 48.19
N GLY A 357 -50.57 -46.45 48.03
CA GLY A 357 -49.69 -46.11 49.13
C GLY A 357 -48.19 -46.37 48.96
N LEU A 358 -47.44 -45.46 49.60
CA LEU A 358 -46.10 -45.60 50.16
C LEU A 358 -44.94 -45.76 49.16
N ASP A 359 -43.72 -45.35 49.49
CA ASP A 359 -43.12 -44.33 50.35
C ASP A 359 -41.61 -44.57 50.17
N ALA A 360 -40.81 -43.57 50.51
CA ALA A 360 -39.44 -43.73 50.99
C ALA A 360 -38.39 -44.46 50.12
N ARG A 361 -37.39 -43.68 49.68
CA ARG A 361 -35.98 -43.77 50.15
C ARG A 361 -35.16 -42.69 49.43
N ALA A 362 -34.77 -41.60 50.09
CA ALA A 362 -33.66 -41.50 51.05
C ALA A 362 -32.33 -41.90 50.37
N GLN A 363 -31.51 -40.91 50.02
CA GLN A 363 -30.33 -40.45 50.78
C GLN A 363 -29.06 -41.23 50.42
N GLU A 364 -27.93 -40.52 50.50
CA GLU A 364 -26.51 -40.94 50.35
C GLU A 364 -25.86 -40.44 49.05
N LEU A 365 -24.72 -39.74 48.99
CA LEU A 365 -23.64 -39.39 49.94
C LEU A 365 -22.90 -38.16 49.32
N ARG A 366 -22.61 -37.11 50.10
CA ARG A 366 -21.27 -36.73 50.64
C ARG A 366 -20.16 -36.60 49.57
N TYR A 367 -19.67 -35.37 49.35
CA TYR A 367 -18.42 -34.81 49.90
C TYR A 367 -17.16 -35.43 49.30
N ILE A 368 -16.32 -34.61 48.66
CA ILE A 368 -14.87 -34.49 48.88
C ILE A 368 -14.42 -33.23 48.11
N ASP A 369 -14.17 -32.16 48.88
CA ASP A 369 -13.14 -31.15 48.58
C ASP A 369 -11.76 -31.80 48.66
N ILE A 370 -10.79 -31.31 47.87
CA ILE A 370 -9.46 -30.84 48.34
C ILE A 370 -8.64 -30.39 47.10
N ASP A 371 -8.39 -29.08 47.08
CA ASP A 371 -7.29 -28.28 46.49
C ASP A 371 -5.87 -28.92 46.57
N PRO A 372 -4.78 -28.28 46.09
CA PRO A 372 -4.63 -27.00 45.37
C PRO A 372 -3.92 -27.10 44.00
#